data_AF-A0A7X7H626-F1
#
_entry.id   AF-A0A7X7H626-F1
#
_cell.length_a   1.000
_cell.length_b   1.000
_cell.length_c   1.000
_cell.angle_alpha   90.00
_cell.angle_beta   90.00
_cell.angle_gamma   90.00
#
_symmetry.space_group_name_H-M   'P 1'
#
loop_
_entity.id
_entity.type
_entity.pdbx_description
1 polymer ?
#
loop_
_entity_poly.entity_id
_entity_poly.type
_entity_poly.pdbx_seq_one_letter_code
_entity_poly.pdbx_strand_id
1 'polypeptide(L)'
;MGISFLPKPSHRVFKYQPRYWDKQEEEMQKRYKKFGKDYKPKDKWEPADTETVAKEEPVNKLKRGEYVPGKHICDSYREGIGGERSKERNSLVKKLIVLVSLGLMIMVAYYLAQGLTDLFK
;
A
#
# COMPACT_ATOMS: atom_id res chain seq x y z
N MET A 1 47.75 2.67 17.61
CA MET A 1 46.37 2.19 17.81
C MET A 1 45.52 3.36 18.28
N GLY A 2 44.63 3.87 17.43
CA GLY A 2 43.73 4.99 17.77
C GLY A 2 42.34 4.45 18.05
N ILE A 3 41.80 4.72 19.23
CA ILE A 3 40.51 4.19 19.66
C ILE A 3 39.41 5.18 19.29
N SER A 4 38.52 4.77 18.37
CA SER A 4 37.38 5.58 17.90
C SER A 4 36.13 5.17 18.68
N PHE A 5 35.75 5.92 19.72
CA PHE A 5 34.62 5.60 20.62
C PHE A 5 33.30 6.33 20.31
N LEU A 6 33.25 7.18 19.27
CA LEU A 6 32.01 7.87 18.89
C LEU A 6 31.46 7.28 17.58
N PRO A 7 30.19 6.84 17.54
CA PRO A 7 29.58 6.37 16.31
C PRO A 7 29.60 7.50 15.28
N LYS A 8 30.21 7.25 14.12
CA LYS A 8 30.21 8.23 13.02
C LYS A 8 28.76 8.45 12.61
N PRO A 9 28.26 9.71 12.57
CA PRO A 9 26.91 9.99 12.16
C PRO A 9 26.71 9.51 10.72
N SER A 10 25.74 8.61 10.50
CA SER A 10 25.29 8.29 9.15
C SER A 10 24.64 9.55 8.58
N HIS A 11 25.31 10.23 7.67
CA HIS A 11 24.73 11.38 6.97
C HIS A 11 23.40 10.97 6.33
N ARG A 12 22.39 11.84 6.39
CA ARG A 12 21.11 11.63 5.71
C ARG A 12 21.38 11.65 4.20
N VAL A 13 21.57 10.48 3.61
CA VAL A 13 21.77 10.36 2.17
C VAL A 13 20.46 10.78 1.51
N PHE A 14 20.49 11.90 0.79
CA PHE A 14 19.36 12.35 0.00
C PHE A 14 19.06 11.27 -1.04
N LYS A 15 17.85 10.68 -0.95
CA LYS A 15 17.36 9.76 -1.97
C LYS A 15 17.01 10.60 -3.19
N TYR A 16 17.99 10.79 -4.07
CA TYR A 16 17.78 11.49 -5.32
C TYR A 16 16.84 10.67 -6.21
N GLN A 17 15.72 11.27 -6.60
CA GLN A 17 14.87 10.77 -7.68
C GLN A 17 14.99 11.77 -8.83
N PRO A 18 15.41 11.35 -10.03
CA PRO A 18 15.40 12.24 -11.20
C PRO A 18 13.99 12.76 -11.40
N ARG A 19 13.85 14.05 -11.77
CA ARG A 19 12.56 14.70 -12.01
C ARG A 19 11.68 13.96 -13.04
N TYR A 20 12.31 13.16 -13.91
CA TYR A 20 11.67 12.42 -15.01
C TYR A 20 11.64 10.90 -14.78
N TRP A 21 11.92 10.43 -13.55
CA TRP A 21 11.90 9.00 -13.25
C TRP A 21 10.56 8.55 -12.68
N ASP A 22 9.77 7.86 -13.50
CA ASP A 22 8.54 7.22 -13.06
C ASP A 22 8.74 5.70 -12.91
N LYS A 23 8.81 5.24 -11.65
CA LYS A 23 8.97 3.81 -11.31
C LYS A 23 7.90 2.93 -11.96
N GLN A 24 6.70 3.46 -12.14
CA GLN A 24 5.56 2.77 -12.76
C GLN A 24 5.85 2.45 -14.24
N GLU A 25 6.45 3.37 -14.99
CA GLU A 25 6.75 3.18 -16.41
C GLU A 25 7.77 2.07 -16.63
N GLU A 26 8.83 2.02 -15.81
CA GLU A 26 9.81 0.94 -15.85
C GLU A 26 9.19 -0.43 -15.59
N GLU A 27 8.31 -0.53 -14.59
CA GLU A 27 7.63 -1.77 -14.25
C GLU A 27 6.72 -2.23 -15.39
N MET A 28 6.02 -1.30 -16.05
CA MET A 28 5.26 -1.62 -17.26
C MET A 28 6.19 -2.07 -18.37
N GLN A 29 7.25 -1.33 -18.69
CA GLN A 29 8.23 -1.74 -19.71
C GLN A 29 8.79 -3.15 -19.46
N LYS A 30 9.11 -3.48 -18.21
CA LYS A 30 9.56 -4.84 -17.82
C LYS A 30 8.47 -5.89 -18.07
N ARG A 31 7.21 -5.59 -17.75
CA ARG A 31 6.08 -6.48 -18.05
C ARG A 31 5.91 -6.67 -19.55
N TYR A 32 5.90 -5.60 -20.35
CA TYR A 32 5.75 -5.66 -21.81
C TYR A 32 6.90 -6.44 -22.48
N LYS A 33 8.15 -6.20 -22.07
CA LYS A 33 9.33 -6.97 -22.52
C LYS A 33 9.20 -8.47 -22.25
N LYS A 34 8.64 -8.86 -21.08
CA LYS A 34 8.40 -10.26 -20.74
C LYS A 34 7.42 -10.94 -21.71
N PHE A 35 6.48 -10.18 -22.29
CA PHE A 35 5.50 -10.67 -23.27
C PHE A 35 5.92 -10.44 -24.73
N GLY A 36 7.17 -10.02 -24.98
CA GLY A 36 7.67 -9.73 -26.34
C GLY A 36 6.98 -8.55 -27.02
N LYS A 37 6.41 -7.62 -26.24
CA LYS A 37 5.75 -6.41 -26.76
C LYS A 37 6.55 -5.16 -26.38
N ASP A 38 6.51 -4.15 -27.24
CA ASP A 38 7.05 -2.84 -26.94
C ASP A 38 6.05 -1.99 -26.15
N TYR A 39 6.53 -1.30 -25.12
CA TYR A 39 5.72 -0.39 -24.33
C TYR A 39 5.57 0.95 -25.06
N LYS A 40 4.35 1.29 -25.48
CA LYS A 40 4.01 2.60 -26.04
C LYS A 40 3.34 3.47 -24.96
N PRO A 41 3.96 4.60 -24.54
CA PRO A 41 3.31 5.54 -23.64
C PRO A 41 2.13 6.21 -24.34
N LYS A 42 0.96 6.25 -23.69
CA LYS A 42 -0.31 6.73 -24.27
C LYS A 42 -0.32 8.24 -24.60
N ASP A 43 0.65 9.00 -24.11
CA ASP A 43 0.69 10.46 -24.25
C ASP A 43 1.47 10.92 -25.49
N LYS A 44 2.06 10.01 -26.26
CA LYS A 44 2.69 10.32 -27.55
C LYS A 44 1.70 10.08 -28.68
N TRP A 45 1.31 11.15 -29.36
CA TRP A 45 0.43 11.12 -30.52
C TRP A 45 1.15 10.41 -31.68
N GLU A 46 0.82 9.14 -31.90
CA GLU A 46 1.14 8.41 -33.12
C GLU A 46 -0.13 8.36 -33.97
N PRO A 47 -0.12 8.81 -35.24
CA PRO A 47 -1.30 8.74 -36.10
C PRO A 47 -1.63 7.26 -36.36
N ALA A 48 -2.80 6.82 -35.89
CA ALA A 48 -3.22 5.44 -36.00
C ALA A 48 -3.52 5.06 -37.46
N ASP A 49 -2.82 4.04 -37.96
CA ASP A 49 -3.12 3.32 -39.18
C ASP A 49 -4.49 2.63 -39.07
N THR A 50 -5.34 2.92 -40.05
CA THR A 50 -6.81 2.83 -40.05
C THR A 50 -7.44 1.42 -40.00
N GLU A 51 -6.66 0.34 -39.84
CA GLU A 51 -7.18 -1.01 -40.10
C GLU A 51 -7.42 -1.87 -38.85
N THR A 52 -6.88 -1.52 -37.67
CA THR A 52 -7.01 -2.34 -36.45
C THR A 52 -8.16 -1.97 -35.52
N VAL A 53 -8.91 -0.91 -35.85
CA VAL A 53 -9.97 -0.32 -34.99
C VAL A 53 -11.24 -1.18 -34.91
N ALA A 54 -11.41 -2.18 -35.78
CA ALA A 54 -12.67 -2.93 -35.88
C ALA A 54 -12.87 -4.05 -34.83
N LYS A 55 -11.91 -4.32 -33.93
CA LYS A 55 -11.97 -5.48 -33.00
C LYS A 55 -11.64 -5.20 -31.54
N GLU A 56 -11.55 -3.95 -31.10
CA GLU A 56 -11.36 -3.66 -29.68
C GLU A 56 -12.70 -3.31 -29.00
N GLU A 57 -13.19 -4.26 -28.20
CA GLU A 57 -14.32 -4.07 -27.29
C GLU A 57 -14.07 -2.89 -26.34
N PRO A 58 -15.13 -2.15 -25.92
CA PRO A 58 -14.96 -0.92 -25.16
C PRO A 58 -14.38 -1.20 -23.78
N VAL A 59 -13.07 -0.98 -23.63
CA VAL A 59 -12.38 -1.00 -22.35
C VAL A 59 -12.94 0.13 -21.47
N ASN A 60 -13.81 -0.30 -20.57
CA ASN A 60 -14.38 0.35 -19.40
C ASN A 60 -13.75 1.73 -19.08
N LYS A 61 -14.38 2.79 -19.62
CA LYS A 61 -14.04 4.18 -19.32
C LYS A 61 -14.46 4.48 -17.88
N LEU A 62 -13.58 4.18 -16.92
CA LEU A 62 -13.69 4.72 -15.56
C LEU A 62 -13.83 6.23 -15.69
N LYS A 63 -14.94 6.74 -15.16
CA LYS A 63 -15.42 8.13 -15.24
C LYS A 63 -14.30 9.10 -14.85
N ARG A 64 -13.54 9.56 -15.85
CA ARG A 64 -12.69 10.74 -15.69
C ARG A 64 -13.66 11.91 -15.62
N GLY A 65 -14.05 12.24 -14.38
CA GLY A 65 -14.84 13.43 -14.12
C GLY A 65 -14.18 14.64 -14.77
N GLU A 66 -15.01 15.55 -15.26
CA GLU A 66 -14.60 16.80 -15.89
C GLU A 66 -13.47 17.48 -15.09
N TYR A 67 -12.41 17.89 -15.79
CA TYR A 67 -11.25 18.47 -15.16
C TYR A 67 -11.62 19.81 -14.54
N VAL A 68 -11.58 19.88 -13.20
CA VAL A 68 -11.79 21.13 -12.46
C VAL A 68 -10.42 21.70 -12.10
N PRO A 69 -10.01 22.85 -12.67
CA PRO A 69 -8.73 23.46 -12.34
C PRO A 69 -8.66 23.76 -10.84
N GLY A 70 -7.53 23.42 -10.21
CA GLY A 70 -7.28 23.65 -8.78
C GLY A 70 -7.75 22.55 -7.82
N LYS A 71 -8.57 21.58 -8.27
CA LYS A 71 -9.08 20.48 -7.42
C LYS A 71 -7.95 19.66 -6.75
N HIS A 72 -6.85 19.43 -7.47
CA HIS A 72 -5.72 18.63 -6.97
C HIS A 72 -4.76 19.41 -6.05
N ILE A 73 -4.84 20.75 -6.03
CA ILE A 73 -3.96 21.57 -5.20
C ILE A 73 -4.39 21.44 -3.73
N CYS A 74 -5.69 21.44 -3.46
CA CYS A 74 -6.22 21.38 -2.09
C CYS A 74 -6.21 19.97 -1.48
N ASP A 75 -6.45 18.93 -2.29
CA ASP A 75 -6.58 17.56 -1.77
C ASP A 75 -5.25 16.92 -1.36
N SER A 76 -4.16 17.31 -2.04
CA SER A 76 -2.80 16.80 -1.76
C SER A 76 -2.32 17.04 -0.33
N TYR A 77 -2.75 18.14 0.30
CA TYR A 77 -2.42 18.45 1.69
C TYR A 77 -3.24 17.63 2.70
N ARG A 78 -4.40 17.12 2.29
CA ARG A 78 -5.33 16.40 3.18
C ARG A 78 -5.06 14.90 3.20
N GLU A 79 -4.50 14.35 2.13
CA GLU A 79 -4.14 12.92 2.02
C GLU A 79 -3.16 12.46 3.10
N GLY A 80 -2.27 13.32 3.57
CA GLY A 80 -1.29 13.00 4.62
C GLY A 80 -1.87 12.88 6.05
N ILE A 81 -3.03 13.50 6.32
CA ILE A 81 -3.64 13.53 7.67
C ILE A 81 -4.78 12.52 7.80
N GLY A 82 -5.45 12.17 6.69
CA GLY A 82 -6.60 11.25 6.68
C GLY A 82 -6.29 9.80 6.28
N GLY A 83 -5.16 9.55 5.61
CA GLY A 83 -4.91 8.29 4.89
C GLY A 83 -4.54 7.07 5.75
N GLU A 84 -4.05 7.25 6.98
CA GLU A 84 -3.59 6.13 7.81
C GLU A 84 -4.70 5.34 8.51
N ARG A 85 -5.96 5.79 8.42
CA ARG A 85 -7.10 5.06 9.00
C ARG A 85 -7.54 3.85 8.15
N SER A 86 -7.01 3.70 6.93
CA SER A 86 -7.37 2.62 5.99
C SER A 86 -6.48 1.37 6.10
N LYS A 87 -5.86 1.10 7.26
CA LYS A 87 -5.44 -0.28 7.58
C LYS A 87 -6.62 -1.05 8.17
N GLU A 88 -7.65 -1.24 7.35
CA GLU A 88 -8.65 -2.30 7.50
C GLU A 88 -8.00 -3.65 7.23
N ARG A 89 -6.95 -3.99 8.00
CA ARG A 89 -6.38 -5.33 7.99
C ARG A 89 -7.36 -6.21 8.75
N ASN A 90 -8.28 -6.78 7.98
CA ASN A 90 -9.24 -7.85 8.26
C ASN A 90 -9.85 -7.80 9.66
N SER A 91 -11.05 -7.22 9.76
CA SER A 91 -11.85 -7.20 10.99
C SER A 91 -12.07 -8.60 11.58
N LEU A 92 -12.05 -9.66 10.77
CA LEU A 92 -12.10 -11.05 11.20
C LEU A 92 -10.89 -11.47 12.05
N VAL A 93 -9.67 -11.04 11.71
CA VAL A 93 -8.46 -11.37 12.48
C VAL A 93 -8.49 -10.67 13.85
N LYS A 94 -8.95 -9.41 13.89
CA LYS A 94 -9.14 -8.69 15.15
C LYS A 94 -10.19 -9.38 16.04
N LYS A 95 -11.33 -9.79 15.45
CA LYS A 95 -12.38 -10.55 16.16
C LYS A 95 -11.86 -11.89 16.70
N LEU A 96 -11.05 -12.61 15.92
CA LEU A 96 -10.45 -13.87 16.34
C LEU A 96 -9.46 -13.69 17.50
N ILE A 97 -8.59 -12.68 17.42
CA ILE A 97 -7.66 -12.34 18.52
C ILE A 97 -8.42 -12.05 19.81
N VAL A 98 -9.51 -11.27 19.73
CA VAL A 98 -10.35 -10.95 20.89
C VAL A 98 -11.05 -12.19 21.46
N LEU A 99 -11.52 -13.11 20.61
CA LEU A 99 -12.11 -14.38 21.06
C LEU A 99 -11.10 -15.29 21.77
N VAL A 100 -9.89 -15.41 21.22
CA VAL A 100 -8.82 -16.23 21.82
C VAL A 100 -8.36 -15.63 23.15
N SER A 101 -8.17 -14.32 23.23
CA SER A 101 -7.78 -13.66 24.48
C SER A 101 -8.84 -13.79 25.57
N LEU A 102 -10.13 -13.69 25.21
CA LEU A 102 -11.24 -13.88 26.15
C LEU A 102 -11.30 -15.33 26.67
N GLY A 103 -11.14 -16.32 25.80
CA GLY A 103 -11.11 -17.74 26.21
C GLY A 103 -9.98 -18.04 27.19
N LEU A 104 -8.79 -17.48 26.94
CA LEU A 104 -7.63 -17.66 27.82
C LEU A 104 -7.85 -17.04 29.22
N MET A 105 -8.49 -15.86 29.29
CA MET A 105 -8.87 -15.24 30.55
C MET A 105 -9.85 -16.09 31.37
N ILE A 106 -10.86 -16.68 30.72
CA ILE A 106 -11.83 -17.56 31.39
C ILE A 106 -11.14 -18.80 31.97
N MET A 107 -10.18 -19.35 31.22
CA MET A 107 -9.45 -20.56 31.62
C MET A 107 -8.58 -20.31 32.87
N VAL A 108 -7.89 -19.17 32.92
CA VAL A 108 -7.14 -18.73 34.12
C VAL A 108 -8.07 -18.51 35.31
N ALA A 109 -9.22 -17.85 35.10
CA ALA A 109 -10.19 -17.62 36.16
C ALA A 109 -10.74 -18.95 36.73
N TYR A 110 -10.95 -19.95 35.88
CA TYR A 110 -11.42 -21.27 36.31
C TYR A 110 -10.41 -21.97 37.23
N TYR A 111 -9.12 -21.93 36.90
CA TYR A 111 -8.07 -22.48 37.75
C TYR A 111 -7.95 -21.76 39.10
N LEU A 112 -8.07 -20.43 39.10
CA LEU A 112 -8.08 -19.65 40.33
C LEU A 112 -9.30 -19.98 41.19
N ALA A 113 -10.48 -20.10 40.57
CA ALA A 113 -11.70 -20.48 41.29
C ALA A 113 -11.58 -21.87 41.91
N GLN A 114 -11.04 -22.85 41.17
CA GLN A 114 -10.83 -24.21 41.70
C GLN A 114 -9.83 -24.22 42.86
N GLY A 115 -8.70 -23.52 42.72
CA GLY A 115 -7.72 -23.38 43.80
C GLY A 115 -8.29 -22.70 45.04
N LEU A 116 -9.15 -21.69 44.87
CA LEU A 116 -9.85 -21.05 45.99
C LEU A 116 -10.89 -21.98 46.62
N THR A 117 -11.66 -22.73 45.83
CA THR A 117 -12.65 -23.67 46.38
C THR A 117 -12.01 -24.80 47.15
N ASP A 118 -10.84 -25.29 46.71
CA ASP A 118 -10.08 -26.32 47.44
C ASP A 118 -9.45 -25.78 48.73
N LEU A 119 -9.22 -24.46 48.82
CA LEU A 119 -8.70 -23.79 50.02
C LEU A 119 -9.79 -23.52 51.07
N PHE A 120 -11.03 -23.24 50.64
CA PHE A 120 -12.16 -22.92 51.52
C PHE A 120 -13.05 -24.12 51.88
N LYS A 121 -12.68 -25.32 51.43
CA LYS A 121 -13.35 -26.58 51.76
C LYS A 121 -12.61 -27.31 52.88
#